data_AF-A0A832EUI2-F1
#
_entry.id   AF-A0A832EUI2-F1
#
_cell.length_a   1.000
_cell.length_b   1.000
_cell.length_c   1.000
_cell.angle_alpha   90.00
_cell.angle_beta   90.00
_cell.angle_gamma   90.00
#
_symmetry.space_group_name_H-M   'P 1'
#
loop_
_entity.id
_entity.type
_entity.pdbx_description
1 polymer ?
#
loop_
_entity_poly.entity_id
_entity_poly.type
_entity_poly.pdbx_seq_one_letter_code
_entity_poly.pdbx_strand_id
1 'polypeptide(L)'
;MHGKQPGIGLLTRAWAIMMLLTVGTMIAGRVTSDVTLGVAWMVALSVITWGKSLFILRYYLNLRAAKGGWNKAFSSFLFVLLLLILLLFSLPLPT
;
A
#
# COMPACT_ATOMS: atom_id res chain seq x y z
N MET A 1 26.77 -15.92 0.93
CA MET A 1 25.71 -15.62 1.94
C MET A 1 24.40 -16.21 1.43
N HIS A 2 24.05 -17.41 1.89
CA HIS A 2 22.79 -18.09 1.52
C HIS A 2 21.64 -17.46 2.32
N GLY A 3 20.82 -16.63 1.67
CA GLY A 3 19.61 -16.08 2.28
C GLY A 3 18.64 -17.20 2.59
N LYS A 4 18.24 -17.36 3.86
CA LYS A 4 17.18 -18.30 4.26
C LYS A 4 15.95 -17.98 3.43
N GLN A 5 15.57 -18.88 2.51
CA GLN A 5 14.33 -18.71 1.75
C GLN A 5 13.16 -18.67 2.75
N PRO A 6 12.29 -17.65 2.67
CA PRO A 6 11.13 -17.58 3.56
C PRO A 6 10.30 -18.85 3.38
N GLY A 7 9.95 -19.52 4.48
CA GLY A 7 9.19 -20.75 4.43
C GLY A 7 7.84 -20.53 3.75
N ILE A 8 7.35 -21.54 3.03
CA ILE A 8 6.15 -21.45 2.18
C ILE A 8 4.94 -20.89 2.94
N GLY A 9 4.77 -21.24 4.22
CA GLY A 9 3.69 -20.72 5.06
C GLY A 9 3.72 -19.20 5.29
N LEU A 10 4.91 -18.58 5.28
CA LEU A 10 5.04 -17.12 5.37
C LEU A 10 4.56 -16.46 4.07
N LEU A 11 4.92 -17.02 2.91
CA LEU A 11 4.45 -16.53 1.62
C LEU A 11 2.94 -16.70 1.46
N THR A 12 2.38 -17.86 1.85
CA THR A 12 0.93 -18.09 1.75
C THR A 12 0.14 -17.11 2.62
N ARG A 13 0.63 -16.79 3.83
CA ARG A 13 0.00 -15.77 4.69
C ARG A 13 0.11 -14.37 4.08
N ALA A 14 1.29 -13.99 3.57
CA ALA A 14 1.46 -12.71 2.90
C ALA A 14 0.55 -12.57 1.68
N TRP A 15 0.42 -13.64 0.90
CA TRP A 15 -0.50 -13.72 -0.24
C TRP A 15 -1.96 -13.55 0.20
N ALA A 16 -2.42 -14.26 1.23
CA ALA A 16 -3.79 -14.14 1.73
C ALA A 16 -4.11 -12.72 2.21
N ILE A 17 -3.18 -12.08 2.93
CA ILE A 17 -3.29 -10.68 3.35
C ILE A 17 -3.37 -9.76 2.12
N MET A 18 -2.55 -9.99 1.10
CA MET A 18 -2.58 -9.22 -0.14
C MET A 18 -3.90 -9.36 -0.90
N MET A 19 -4.51 -10.55 -0.91
CA MET A 19 -5.84 -10.78 -1.49
C MET A 19 -6.91 -10.00 -0.71
N LEU A 20 -6.90 -10.05 0.62
CA LEU A 20 -7.82 -9.28 1.47
C LEU A 20 -7.68 -7.77 1.24
N LEU A 21 -6.45 -7.25 1.19
CA LEU A 21 -6.20 -5.84 0.87
C LEU A 21 -6.66 -5.50 -0.55
N THR A 22 -6.69 -6.46 -1.48
CA THR A 22 -7.19 -6.26 -2.85
C THR A 22 -8.70 -6.11 -2.89
N VAL A 23 -9.41 -6.97 -2.19
CA VAL A 23 -10.86 -6.82 -1.98
C VAL A 23 -11.16 -5.49 -1.27
N GLY A 24 -10.37 -5.14 -0.25
CA GLY A 24 -10.47 -3.84 0.43
C GLY A 24 -10.32 -2.66 -0.52
N THR A 25 -9.35 -2.68 -1.45
CA THR A 25 -9.22 -1.63 -2.47
C THR A 25 -10.42 -1.55 -3.41
N MET A 26 -11.02 -2.68 -3.80
CA MET A 26 -12.22 -2.67 -4.66
C MET A 26 -13.42 -2.06 -3.95
N ILE A 27 -13.60 -2.38 -2.66
CA ILE A 27 -14.66 -1.81 -1.83
C ILE A 27 -14.43 -0.32 -1.61
N ALA A 28 -13.22 0.06 -1.18
CA ALA A 28 -12.90 1.46 -0.88
C ALA A 28 -12.89 2.35 -2.13
N GLY A 29 -12.51 1.79 -3.28
CA GLY A 29 -12.59 2.44 -4.59
C GLY A 29 -13.99 2.51 -5.15
N ARG A 30 -14.99 1.93 -4.47
CA ARG A 30 -16.39 1.93 -4.91
C ARG A 30 -16.56 1.58 -6.38
N VAL A 31 -15.80 0.59 -6.86
CA VAL A 31 -15.66 0.25 -8.29
C VAL A 31 -17.00 -0.07 -8.98
N THR A 32 -18.02 -0.43 -8.20
CA THR A 32 -19.37 -0.77 -8.69
C THR A 32 -20.39 0.35 -8.51
N SER A 33 -20.02 1.53 -8.00
CA SER A 33 -20.93 2.66 -7.77
C SER A 33 -20.51 3.87 -8.59
N ASP A 34 -21.44 4.51 -9.29
CA ASP A 34 -21.20 5.77 -10.01
C ASP A 34 -21.12 7.02 -9.10
N VAL A 35 -20.90 6.82 -7.79
CA VAL A 35 -20.87 7.89 -6.81
C VAL A 35 -19.45 8.46 -6.74
N THR A 36 -19.34 9.78 -6.73
CA THR A 36 -18.06 10.46 -6.50
C THR A 36 -17.41 9.99 -5.21
N LEU A 37 -16.11 9.69 -5.28
CA LEU A 37 -15.34 9.24 -4.14
C LEU A 37 -15.25 10.36 -3.11
N GLY A 38 -15.82 10.15 -1.92
CA GLY A 38 -15.65 11.08 -0.81
C GLY A 38 -14.23 11.01 -0.24
N VAL A 39 -13.81 12.08 0.43
CA VAL A 39 -12.49 12.17 1.09
C VAL A 39 -12.23 10.99 2.03
N ALA A 40 -13.23 10.55 2.79
CA ALA A 40 -13.10 9.40 3.70
C ALA A 40 -12.75 8.09 2.97
N TRP A 41 -13.35 7.86 1.79
CA TRP A 41 -13.06 6.69 0.95
C TRP A 41 -11.66 6.78 0.34
N MET A 42 -11.23 7.99 -0.06
CA MET A 42 -9.88 8.22 -0.55
C MET A 42 -8.83 7.98 0.55
N VAL A 43 -9.10 8.41 1.79
CA VAL A 43 -8.24 8.10 2.95
C VAL A 43 -8.15 6.59 3.18
N ALA A 44 -9.28 5.87 3.13
CA ALA A 44 -9.29 4.42 3.26
C ALA A 44 -8.45 3.74 2.16
N LEU A 45 -8.61 4.16 0.89
CA LEU A 45 -7.79 3.68 -0.23
C LEU A 45 -6.30 3.92 0.00
N SER A 46 -5.91 5.12 0.43
CA SER A 46 -4.52 5.46 0.71
C SER A 46 -3.92 4.58 1.81
N VAL A 47 -4.67 4.32 2.89
CA VAL A 47 -4.22 3.44 3.98
C VAL A 47 -4.06 2.00 3.51
N ILE A 48 -5.01 1.47 2.74
CA ILE A 48 -4.92 0.10 2.19
C ILE A 48 -3.74 -0.02 1.22
N THR A 49 -3.56 0.97 0.35
CA THR A 49 -2.45 1.03 -0.62
C THR A 49 -1.10 1.09 0.09
N TRP A 50 -0.98 1.92 1.12
CA TRP A 50 0.19 1.98 1.98
C TRP A 50 0.53 0.61 2.59
N GLY A 51 -0.48 -0.05 3.17
CA GLY A 51 -0.34 -1.40 3.73
C GLY A 51 0.16 -2.41 2.70
N LYS A 52 -0.44 -2.45 1.51
CA LYS A 52 0.00 -3.33 0.41
C LYS A 52 1.46 -3.09 0.04
N SER A 53 1.85 -1.84 -0.17
CA SER A 53 3.22 -1.50 -0.55
C SER A 53 4.24 -1.94 0.50
N LEU A 54 3.92 -1.80 1.79
CA LEU A 54 4.77 -2.32 2.87
C LEU A 54 4.93 -3.84 2.82
N PHE A 55 3.85 -4.58 2.54
CA PHE A 55 3.92 -6.04 2.42
C PHE A 55 4.75 -6.47 1.21
N ILE A 56 4.56 -5.85 0.05
CA ILE A 56 5.34 -6.12 -1.16
C ILE A 56 6.84 -5.84 -0.89
N LEU A 57 7.16 -4.65 -0.37
CA LEU A 57 8.54 -4.27 -0.10
C LEU A 57 9.21 -5.22 0.89
N ARG A 58 8.51 -5.59 1.98
CA ARG A 58 9.09 -6.39 3.06
C ARG A 58 9.19 -7.88 2.74
N TYR A 59 8.20 -8.45 2.07
CA TYR A 59 8.09 -9.91 1.90
C TYR A 59 8.38 -10.40 0.49
N TYR A 60 8.09 -9.60 -0.54
CA TYR A 60 8.32 -9.98 -1.94
C TYR A 60 9.63 -9.43 -2.49
N LEU A 61 9.93 -8.16 -2.25
CA LEU A 61 11.18 -7.51 -2.68
C LEU A 61 12.31 -7.62 -1.65
N ASN A 62 12.01 -8.24 -0.49
CA ASN A 62 12.96 -8.46 0.60
C ASN A 62 13.80 -7.21 0.98
N LEU A 63 13.19 -6.02 1.00
CA LEU A 63 13.87 -4.78 1.40
C LEU A 63 14.39 -4.82 2.84
N ARG A 64 13.96 -5.79 3.66
CA ARG A 64 14.54 -6.07 4.98
C ARG A 64 16.02 -6.42 4.90
N ALA A 65 16.47 -7.00 3.79
CA ALA A 65 17.87 -7.33 3.55
C ALA A 65 18.69 -6.13 3.04
N ALA A 66 18.07 -5.02 2.65
CA ALA A 66 18.76 -3.83 2.19
C ALA A 66 19.46 -3.12 3.36
N LYS A 67 20.80 -2.99 3.28
CA LYS A 67 21.63 -2.27 4.26
C LYS A 67 21.40 -0.76 4.16
N GLY A 68 21.65 0.00 5.24
CA GLY A 68 21.78 1.46 5.17
C GLY A 68 20.49 2.30 5.24
N GLY A 69 19.42 1.79 5.87
CA GLY A 69 18.21 2.59 6.13
C GLY A 69 17.25 2.75 4.94
N TRP A 70 17.56 2.16 3.78
CA TRP A 70 16.74 2.18 2.57
C TRP A 70 15.29 1.75 2.79
N ASN A 71 15.04 0.77 3.67
CA ASN A 71 13.69 0.37 4.06
C ASN A 71 12.87 1.55 4.62
N LYS A 72 13.48 2.36 5.51
CA LYS A 72 12.81 3.51 6.12
C LYS A 72 12.64 4.64 5.11
N ALA A 73 13.64 4.89 4.26
CA ALA A 73 13.57 5.90 3.21
C ALA A 73 12.46 5.62 2.19
N PHE A 74 12.40 4.38 1.66
CA PHE A 74 11.42 3.99 0.65
C PHE A 74 9.99 3.99 1.20
N SER A 75 9.83 3.53 2.45
CA SER A 75 8.58 3.66 3.18
C SER A 75 8.22 5.14 3.31
N SER A 76 9.08 5.98 3.90
CA SER A 76 8.79 7.42 4.07
C SER A 76 8.43 8.11 2.75
N PHE A 77 9.12 7.80 1.66
CA PHE A 77 8.81 8.31 0.32
C PHE A 77 7.38 7.96 -0.11
N LEU A 78 7.00 6.68 -0.02
CA LEU A 78 5.64 6.23 -0.35
C LEU A 78 4.57 6.90 0.53
N PHE A 79 4.89 7.21 1.80
CA PHE A 79 3.96 7.86 2.71
C PHE A 79 3.71 9.30 2.26
N VAL A 80 4.78 10.03 1.97
CA VAL A 80 4.73 11.41 1.45
C VAL A 80 4.00 11.44 0.12
N LEU A 81 4.24 10.46 -0.77
CA LEU A 81 3.55 10.37 -2.05
C LEU A 81 2.03 10.18 -1.87
N LEU A 82 1.61 9.30 -0.96
CA LEU A 82 0.19 9.09 -0.66
C LEU A 82 -0.47 10.31 -0.01
N LEU A 83 0.27 11.01 0.88
CA LEU A 83 -0.19 12.29 1.43
C LEU A 83 -0.34 13.35 0.34
N LEU A 84 0.60 13.43 -0.60
CA LEU A 84 0.52 14.34 -1.73
C LEU A 84 -0.73 14.06 -2.58
N ILE A 85 -0.98 12.78 -2.89
CA ILE A 85 -2.18 12.37 -3.64
C ILE A 85 -3.46 12.75 -2.88
N LEU A 86 -3.50 12.50 -1.56
CA LEU A 86 -4.63 12.91 -0.71
C LEU A 86 -4.84 14.42 -0.71
N LEU A 87 -3.76 15.19 -0.58
CA LEU A 87 -3.78 16.65 -0.60
C LEU A 87 -4.35 17.14 -1.94
N LEU A 88 -3.79 16.67 -3.06
CA LEU A 88 -4.25 17.02 -4.40
C LEU A 88 -5.72 16.66 -4.63
N PHE A 89 -6.17 15.52 -4.12
CA PHE A 89 -7.57 15.11 -4.19
C PHE A 89 -8.49 16.00 -3.36
N SER A 90 -8.02 16.46 -2.20
CA SER A 90 -8.81 17.29 -1.28
C SER A 90 -8.84 18.77 -1.67
N LEU A 91 -7.90 19.23 -2.49
CA LEU A 91 -7.85 20.60 -2.97
C LEU A 91 -8.99 20.81 -3.98
N PRO A 92 -9.89 21.78 -3.76
CA PRO A 92 -10.82 22.17 -4.81
C PRO A 92 -10.00 22.75 -5.97
N LEU A 93 -9.94 22.01 -7.08
CA LEU A 93 -9.41 22.55 -8.33
C LEU A 93 -10.27 23.75 -8.72
N PRO A 94 -9.69 24.92 -9.04
CA PRO A 94 -10.45 26.01 -9.62
C PRO A 94 -11.03 25.51 -10.95
N THR A 95 -12.33 25.27 -10.97
CA THR A 95 -13.13 24.94 -12.16
C THR A 95 -13.34 26.18 -13.01
#